data_AF-A0A972WH94-F1
#
_entry.id   AF-A0A972WH94-F1
#
_cell.length_a   1.000
_cell.length_b   1.000
_cell.length_c   1.000
_cell.angle_alpha   90.00
_cell.angle_beta   90.00
_cell.angle_gamma   90.00
#
_symmetry.space_group_name_H-M   'P 1'
#
loop_
_entity.id
_entity.type
_entity.pdbx_description
1 polymer ?
#
loop_
_entity_poly.entity_id
_entity_poly.type
_entity_poly.pdbx_seq_one_letter_code
_entity_poly.pdbx_strand_id
1 'polypeptide(L)'
;MAILTFVMFSVWAVVKMAQNEVPGDMEVRQGDILLVDDKFEAAIAKFDEALAEQPDHRGALGGKAVALMALNRDRQAEELFGYLINHLLATLEADDPTGAGALAAAYANRGIIKDRQGRYEEALADYIDSIKIDFDLADGPGWIEHLLYYDNKPSSVVGRAEYLYKQLKLPENERLMRVPEMDEKQRRYKPR
;
A
#
# COMPACT_ATOMS: atom_id res chain seq x y z
N MET A 1 -36.33 -21.99 -23.43
CA MET A 1 -35.42 -22.56 -22.41
C MET A 1 -34.14 -21.72 -22.25
N ALA A 2 -33.40 -21.37 -23.32
CA ALA A 2 -32.13 -20.62 -23.21
C ALA A 2 -32.23 -19.19 -22.63
N ILE A 3 -33.30 -18.44 -22.95
CA ILE A 3 -33.50 -17.06 -22.45
C ILE A 3 -33.75 -17.06 -20.93
N LEU A 4 -34.48 -18.05 -20.42
CA LEU A 4 -34.84 -18.14 -19.00
C LEU A 4 -33.61 -18.46 -18.14
N THR A 5 -32.74 -19.36 -18.62
CA THR A 5 -31.48 -19.72 -17.94
C THR A 5 -30.46 -18.58 -17.95
N PHE A 6 -30.40 -17.78 -19.03
CA PHE A 6 -29.53 -16.60 -19.08
C PHE A 6 -29.99 -15.55 -18.06
N VAL A 7 -31.29 -15.26 -17.99
CA VAL A 7 -31.85 -14.31 -17.01
C VAL A 7 -31.60 -14.78 -15.58
N MET A 8 -31.80 -16.06 -15.27
CA MET A 8 -31.52 -16.58 -13.92
C MET A 8 -30.03 -16.54 -13.56
N PHE A 9 -29.13 -16.83 -14.51
CA PHE A 9 -27.69 -16.69 -14.31
C PHE A 9 -27.30 -15.23 -14.08
N SER A 10 -27.83 -14.29 -14.87
CA SER A 10 -27.56 -12.86 -14.68
C SER A 10 -28.09 -12.33 -13.35
N VAL A 11 -29.31 -12.71 -12.96
CA VAL A 11 -29.87 -12.34 -11.65
C VAL A 11 -29.06 -12.95 -10.52
N TRP A 12 -28.69 -14.23 -10.60
CA TRP A 12 -27.82 -14.86 -9.62
C TRP A 12 -26.43 -14.21 -9.56
N ALA A 13 -25.83 -13.86 -10.70
CA ALA A 13 -24.54 -13.20 -10.76
C ALA A 13 -24.58 -11.78 -10.16
N VAL A 14 -25.63 -11.01 -10.46
CA VAL A 14 -25.84 -9.67 -9.88
C VAL A 14 -26.12 -9.75 -8.38
N VAL A 15 -26.96 -10.69 -7.94
CA VAL A 15 -27.23 -10.91 -6.51
C VAL A 15 -25.98 -11.37 -5.78
N LYS A 16 -25.21 -12.29 -6.35
CA LYS A 16 -23.93 -12.75 -5.77
C LYS A 16 -22.90 -11.63 -5.72
N MET A 17 -22.84 -10.78 -6.74
CA MET A 17 -21.96 -9.60 -6.75
C MET A 17 -22.38 -8.61 -5.66
N ALA A 18 -23.68 -8.35 -5.50
CA ALA A 18 -24.21 -7.47 -4.46
C ALA A 18 -24.07 -8.06 -3.03
N GLN A 19 -24.09 -9.38 -2.88
CA GLN A 19 -23.88 -10.07 -1.60
C GLN A 19 -22.40 -10.18 -1.21
N ASN A 20 -21.48 -10.00 -2.16
CA ASN A 20 -20.04 -10.09 -1.94
C ASN A 20 -19.36 -8.72 -1.73
N GLU A 21 -20.10 -7.60 -1.78
CA GLU A 21 -19.53 -6.31 -1.42
C GLU A 21 -19.39 -6.23 0.10
N VAL A 22 -18.16 -6.03 0.55
CA VAL A 22 -17.83 -5.79 1.95
C VAL A 22 -18.37 -4.41 2.32
N PRO A 23 -19.07 -4.23 3.46
CA PRO A 23 -19.53 -2.91 3.90
C PRO A 23 -18.40 -1.87 3.87
N GLY A 24 -18.62 -0.73 3.24
CA GLY A 24 -17.57 0.28 2.98
C GLY A 24 -16.80 0.15 1.66
N ASP A 25 -16.99 -0.89 0.85
CA ASP A 25 -16.27 -1.07 -0.43
C ASP A 25 -16.57 0.06 -1.45
N MET A 26 -17.77 0.64 -1.42
CA MET A 26 -18.11 1.76 -2.31
C MET A 26 -17.31 3.01 -1.91
N GLU A 27 -17.28 3.33 -0.63
CA GLU A 27 -16.57 4.45 -0.04
C GLU A 27 -15.07 4.31 -0.26
N VAL A 28 -14.51 3.09 -0.13
CA VAL A 28 -13.11 2.80 -0.47
C VAL A 28 -12.82 3.11 -1.93
N ARG A 29 -13.66 2.63 -2.86
CA ARG A 29 -13.49 2.93 -4.30
C ARG A 29 -13.53 4.44 -4.58
N GLN A 30 -14.41 5.18 -3.91
CA GLN A 30 -14.44 6.65 -4.02
C GLN A 30 -13.17 7.29 -3.44
N GLY A 31 -12.70 6.81 -2.29
CA GLY A 31 -11.46 7.25 -1.65
C GLY A 31 -10.24 7.03 -2.55
N ASP A 32 -10.15 5.87 -3.21
CA ASP A 32 -9.06 5.54 -4.13
C ASP A 32 -9.03 6.46 -5.36
N ILE A 33 -10.20 6.78 -5.93
CA ILE A 33 -10.30 7.76 -7.03
C ILE A 33 -9.79 9.14 -6.56
N LEU A 34 -10.18 9.55 -5.35
CA LEU A 34 -9.73 10.82 -4.77
C LEU A 34 -8.22 10.82 -4.46
N LEU A 35 -7.65 9.68 -4.05
CA LEU A 35 -6.20 9.51 -3.87
C LEU A 35 -5.44 9.73 -5.18
N VAL A 36 -5.91 9.11 -6.27
CA VAL A 36 -5.30 9.26 -7.61
C VAL A 36 -5.37 10.71 -8.11
N ASP A 37 -6.48 11.39 -7.80
CA ASP A 37 -6.72 12.81 -8.06
C ASP A 37 -5.96 13.78 -7.15
N ASP A 38 -5.12 13.27 -6.24
CA ASP A 38 -4.37 14.03 -5.23
C ASP A 38 -5.25 14.82 -4.23
N LYS A 39 -6.53 14.45 -4.08
CA LYS A 39 -7.51 15.06 -3.15
C LYS A 39 -7.48 14.35 -1.79
N PHE A 40 -6.34 14.40 -1.10
CA PHE A 40 -6.08 13.54 0.08
C PHE A 40 -7.06 13.73 1.24
N GLU A 41 -7.44 14.95 1.60
CA GLU A 41 -8.39 15.17 2.71
C GLU A 41 -9.78 14.63 2.37
N ALA A 42 -10.21 14.75 1.12
CA ALA A 42 -11.48 14.18 0.67
C ALA A 42 -11.41 12.65 0.63
N ALA A 43 -10.27 12.07 0.23
CA ALA A 43 -10.04 10.64 0.30
C ALA A 43 -10.12 10.12 1.74
N ILE A 44 -9.50 10.82 2.70
CA ILE A 44 -9.58 10.49 4.13
C ILE A 44 -11.04 10.46 4.60
N ALA A 45 -11.84 11.47 4.24
CA ALA A 45 -13.25 11.49 4.61
C ALA A 45 -14.02 10.25 4.09
N LYS A 46 -13.71 9.79 2.87
CA LYS A 46 -14.31 8.56 2.33
C LYS A 46 -13.84 7.30 3.03
N PHE A 47 -12.56 7.20 3.35
CA PHE A 47 -12.08 6.09 4.16
C PHE A 47 -12.67 6.11 5.58
N ASP A 48 -12.91 7.28 6.17
CA ASP A 48 -13.58 7.40 7.46
C ASP A 48 -15.04 6.94 7.42
N GLU A 49 -15.76 7.24 6.33
CA GLU A 49 -17.11 6.70 6.07
C GLU A 49 -17.07 5.16 6.02
N ALA A 50 -16.13 4.57 5.26
CA ALA A 50 -15.96 3.12 5.19
C ALA A 50 -15.63 2.48 6.55
N LEU A 51 -14.75 3.11 7.34
CA LEU A 51 -14.34 2.63 8.66
C LEU A 51 -15.45 2.78 9.72
N ALA A 52 -16.41 3.69 9.52
CA ALA A 52 -17.59 3.78 10.36
C ALA A 52 -18.54 2.58 10.16
N GLU A 53 -18.60 2.03 8.95
CA GLU A 53 -19.37 0.81 8.66
C GLU A 53 -18.62 -0.46 9.07
N GLN A 54 -17.33 -0.53 8.73
CA GLN A 54 -16.46 -1.65 9.07
C GLN A 54 -15.10 -1.15 9.59
N PRO A 55 -14.89 -1.13 10.92
CA PRO A 55 -13.66 -0.60 11.54
C PRO A 55 -12.37 -1.28 11.07
N ASP A 56 -12.44 -2.55 10.70
CA ASP A 56 -11.31 -3.37 10.25
C ASP A 56 -11.20 -3.48 8.72
N HIS A 57 -11.84 -2.58 7.98
CA HIS A 57 -11.80 -2.62 6.52
C HIS A 57 -10.39 -2.33 6.01
N ARG A 58 -9.65 -3.39 5.62
CA ARG A 58 -8.24 -3.32 5.19
C ARG A 58 -7.97 -2.27 4.11
N GLY A 59 -8.86 -2.16 3.13
CA GLY A 59 -8.75 -1.17 2.05
C GLY A 59 -8.85 0.27 2.57
N ALA A 60 -9.78 0.55 3.49
CA ALA A 60 -9.97 1.87 4.05
C ALA A 60 -8.83 2.24 5.01
N LEU A 61 -8.38 1.31 5.85
CA LEU A 61 -7.22 1.50 6.74
C LEU A 61 -5.96 1.84 5.93
N GLY A 62 -5.66 1.03 4.90
CA GLY A 62 -4.50 1.23 4.03
C GLY A 62 -4.59 2.52 3.22
N GLY A 63 -5.72 2.78 2.57
CA GLY A 63 -5.96 3.98 1.78
C GLY A 63 -5.87 5.26 2.63
N LYS A 64 -6.47 5.27 3.82
CA LYS A 64 -6.37 6.39 4.77
C LYS A 64 -4.93 6.63 5.20
N ALA A 65 -4.19 5.57 5.54
CA ALA A 65 -2.79 5.69 5.93
C ALA A 65 -1.92 6.27 4.80
N VAL A 66 -2.14 5.85 3.54
CA VAL A 66 -1.47 6.43 2.35
C VAL A 66 -1.83 7.91 2.17
N ALA A 67 -3.11 8.27 2.32
CA ALA A 67 -3.54 9.67 2.25
C ALA A 67 -2.88 10.55 3.34
N LEU A 68 -2.69 10.00 4.55
CA LEU A 68 -2.00 10.66 5.64
C LEU A 68 -0.50 10.83 5.36
N MET A 69 0.18 9.81 4.82
CA MET A 69 1.58 9.92 4.37
C MET A 69 1.75 11.01 3.30
N ALA A 70 0.78 11.10 2.38
CA ALA A 70 0.75 12.10 1.34
C ALA A 70 0.65 13.55 1.86
N LEU A 71 0.05 13.72 3.03
CA LEU A 71 -0.10 14.99 3.75
C LEU A 71 1.03 15.22 4.78
N ASN A 72 2.06 14.37 4.79
CA ASN A 72 3.14 14.37 5.80
C ASN A 72 2.64 14.18 7.24
N ARG A 73 1.47 13.56 7.44
CA ARG A 73 0.92 13.18 8.75
C ARG A 73 1.46 11.80 9.17
N ASP A 74 2.78 11.67 9.13
CA ASP A 74 3.50 10.39 9.19
C ASP A 74 3.23 9.60 10.48
N ARG A 75 3.08 10.25 11.64
CA ARG A 75 2.76 9.57 12.90
C ARG A 75 1.41 8.84 12.83
N GLN A 76 0.37 9.51 12.33
CA GLN A 76 -0.96 8.92 12.22
C GLN A 76 -1.00 7.78 11.19
N ALA A 77 -0.27 7.96 10.08
CA ALA A 77 -0.13 6.92 9.08
C ALA A 77 0.57 5.68 9.63
N GLU A 78 1.67 5.85 10.38
CA GLU A 78 2.40 4.74 11.00
C GLU A 78 1.54 3.97 11.99
N GLU A 79 0.77 4.66 12.84
CA GLU A 79 -0.17 4.04 13.78
C GLU A 79 -1.20 3.18 13.05
N LEU A 80 -1.78 3.69 11.95
CA LEU A 80 -2.75 2.95 11.13
C LEU A 80 -2.13 1.75 10.42
N PHE A 81 -0.92 1.88 9.84
CA PHE A 81 -0.24 0.72 9.27
C PHE A 81 0.11 -0.31 10.34
N GLY A 82 0.53 0.12 11.53
CA GLY A 82 0.78 -0.76 12.66
C GLY A 82 -0.47 -1.54 13.07
N TYR A 83 -1.61 -0.86 13.16
CA TYR A 83 -2.91 -1.48 13.41
C TYR A 83 -3.26 -2.51 12.33
N LEU A 84 -3.21 -2.11 11.05
CA LEU A 84 -3.53 -2.97 9.91
C LEU A 84 -2.64 -4.22 9.86
N ILE A 85 -1.34 -4.07 10.06
CA ILE A 85 -0.38 -5.19 10.11
C ILE A 85 -0.77 -6.16 11.22
N ASN A 86 -1.00 -5.66 12.44
CA ASN A 86 -1.35 -6.52 13.58
C ASN A 86 -2.69 -7.24 13.34
N HIS A 87 -3.68 -6.55 12.78
CA HIS A 87 -4.97 -7.15 12.45
C HIS A 87 -4.82 -8.26 11.41
N LEU A 88 -4.11 -8.00 10.30
CA LEU A 88 -3.91 -8.98 9.24
C LEU A 88 -3.08 -10.17 9.74
N LEU A 89 -2.02 -9.97 10.53
CA LEU A 89 -1.27 -11.09 11.11
C LEU A 89 -2.15 -12.01 12.00
N ALA A 90 -3.20 -11.46 12.62
CA ALA A 90 -4.11 -12.22 13.47
C ALA A 90 -5.27 -12.90 12.71
N THR A 91 -5.61 -12.41 11.52
CA THR A 91 -6.86 -12.77 10.81
C THR A 91 -6.66 -13.29 9.40
N LEU A 92 -5.44 -13.18 8.85
CA LEU A 92 -5.16 -13.55 7.47
C LEU A 92 -5.22 -15.07 7.29
N GLU A 93 -6.11 -15.51 6.42
CA GLU A 93 -6.23 -16.90 6.00
C GLU A 93 -5.15 -17.25 4.96
N ALA A 94 -4.72 -18.51 4.93
CA ALA A 94 -3.62 -18.94 4.07
C ALA A 94 -3.93 -18.84 2.56
N ASP A 95 -5.21 -18.80 2.17
CA ASP A 95 -5.69 -18.71 0.80
C ASP A 95 -6.23 -17.31 0.41
N ASP A 96 -5.84 -16.27 1.14
CA ASP A 96 -6.18 -14.87 0.84
C ASP A 96 -4.99 -14.09 0.24
N PRO A 97 -4.74 -14.19 -1.08
CA PRO A 97 -3.65 -13.46 -1.73
C PRO A 97 -3.85 -11.94 -1.68
N THR A 98 -5.10 -11.46 -1.60
CA THR A 98 -5.37 -10.03 -1.52
C THR A 98 -4.97 -9.49 -0.15
N GLY A 99 -5.23 -10.25 0.92
CA GLY A 99 -4.79 -9.93 2.26
C GLY A 99 -3.28 -10.01 2.43
N ALA A 100 -2.62 -10.99 1.82
CA ALA A 100 -1.17 -11.07 1.78
C ALA A 100 -0.55 -9.85 1.08
N GLY A 101 -1.10 -9.45 -0.08
CA GLY A 101 -0.66 -8.23 -0.78
C GLY A 101 -0.89 -6.96 0.05
N ALA A 102 -2.03 -6.85 0.74
CA ALA A 102 -2.31 -5.73 1.64
C ALA A 102 -1.32 -5.68 2.81
N LEU A 103 -0.96 -6.83 3.38
CA LEU A 103 0.03 -6.94 4.46
C LEU A 103 1.42 -6.52 3.96
N ALA A 104 1.86 -7.02 2.81
CA ALA A 104 3.12 -6.64 2.19
C ALA A 104 3.20 -5.13 1.91
N ALA A 105 2.12 -4.55 1.37
CA ALA A 105 2.02 -3.11 1.12
C ALA A 105 2.03 -2.27 2.41
N ALA A 106 1.39 -2.75 3.48
CA ALA A 106 1.39 -2.07 4.77
C ALA A 106 2.79 -2.04 5.39
N TYR A 107 3.53 -3.15 5.34
CA TYR A 107 4.94 -3.20 5.74
C TYR A 107 5.80 -2.25 4.91
N ALA A 108 5.69 -2.27 3.59
CA ALA A 108 6.44 -1.37 2.70
C ALA A 108 6.19 0.11 3.06
N ASN A 109 4.94 0.51 3.20
CA ASN A 109 4.59 1.91 3.50
C ASN A 109 5.03 2.34 4.91
N ARG A 110 4.88 1.48 5.92
CA ARG A 110 5.42 1.76 7.27
C ARG A 110 6.94 1.87 7.25
N GLY A 111 7.62 1.03 6.48
CA GLY A 111 9.06 1.12 6.23
C GLY A 111 9.47 2.46 5.63
N ILE A 112 8.71 2.97 4.65
CA ILE A 112 8.94 4.31 4.07
C ILE A 112 8.81 5.41 5.12
N ILE A 113 7.81 5.33 6.01
CA ILE A 113 7.65 6.30 7.10
C ILE A 113 8.85 6.25 8.07
N LYS A 114 9.26 5.04 8.48
CA LYS A 114 10.42 4.86 9.36
C LYS A 114 11.71 5.37 8.73
N ASP A 115 11.90 5.11 7.44
CA ASP A 115 13.01 5.64 6.65
C ASP A 115 13.00 7.17 6.68
N ARG A 116 11.84 7.79 6.38
CA ARG A 116 11.58 9.25 6.47
C ARG A 116 12.00 9.87 7.80
N GLN A 117 11.88 9.11 8.88
CA GLN A 117 12.21 9.56 10.23
C GLN A 117 13.64 9.19 10.67
N GLY A 118 14.42 8.55 9.80
CA GLY A 118 15.80 8.13 10.11
C GLY A 118 15.91 6.83 10.92
N ARG A 119 14.80 6.11 11.13
CA ARG A 119 14.77 4.82 11.83
C ARG A 119 15.08 3.68 10.85
N TYR A 120 16.33 3.67 10.37
CA TYR A 120 16.74 2.85 9.22
C TYR A 120 16.72 1.35 9.49
N GLU A 121 17.10 0.92 10.69
CA GLU A 121 17.08 -0.48 11.09
C GLU A 121 15.64 -1.01 11.13
N GLU A 122 14.71 -0.23 11.69
CA GLU A 122 13.28 -0.58 11.71
C GLU A 122 12.66 -0.53 10.32
N ALA A 123 13.08 0.42 9.47
CA ALA A 123 12.64 0.50 8.09
C ALA A 123 13.10 -0.73 7.29
N LEU A 124 14.37 -1.12 7.44
CA LEU A 124 14.92 -2.31 6.80
C LEU A 124 14.18 -3.58 7.23
N ALA A 125 13.83 -3.71 8.52
CA ALA A 125 13.03 -4.84 9.00
C ALA A 125 11.67 -4.91 8.29
N ASP A 126 10.95 -3.79 8.22
CA ASP A 126 9.65 -3.72 7.54
C ASP A 126 9.78 -4.03 6.04
N TYR A 127 10.82 -3.51 5.37
CA TYR A 127 11.05 -3.84 3.96
C TYR A 127 11.35 -5.31 3.75
N ILE A 128 12.15 -5.94 4.61
CA ILE A 128 12.44 -7.37 4.54
C ILE A 128 11.15 -8.19 4.70
N ASP A 129 10.27 -7.81 5.63
CA ASP A 129 9.00 -8.52 5.83
C ASP A 129 8.07 -8.34 4.63
N SER A 130 7.98 -7.14 4.05
CA SER A 130 7.27 -6.90 2.79
C SER A 130 7.77 -7.82 1.66
N ILE A 131 9.09 -7.89 1.46
CA ILE A 131 9.74 -8.69 0.41
C ILE A 131 9.50 -10.20 0.60
N LYS A 132 9.49 -10.69 1.85
CA LYS A 132 9.21 -12.10 2.14
C LYS A 132 7.77 -12.49 1.82
N ILE A 133 6.83 -11.56 1.97
CA ILE A 133 5.41 -11.81 1.75
C ILE A 133 5.08 -11.73 0.25
N ASP A 134 5.52 -10.66 -0.40
CA ASP A 134 5.26 -10.43 -1.82
C ASP A 134 6.46 -9.69 -2.45
N PHE A 135 7.33 -10.46 -3.10
CA PHE A 135 8.50 -9.93 -3.78
C PHE A 135 8.12 -9.04 -4.96
N ASP A 136 7.12 -9.45 -5.75
CA ASP A 136 6.74 -8.75 -6.98
C ASP A 136 6.15 -7.37 -6.63
N LEU A 137 5.33 -7.31 -5.58
CA LEU A 137 4.84 -6.04 -5.03
C LEU A 137 5.98 -5.15 -4.51
N ALA A 138 6.97 -5.73 -3.83
CA ALA A 138 8.09 -4.99 -3.27
C ALA A 138 9.11 -4.50 -4.33
N ASP A 139 9.35 -5.26 -5.40
CA ASP A 139 10.23 -4.83 -6.50
C ASP A 139 9.53 -3.84 -7.45
N GLY A 140 8.20 -3.88 -7.50
CA GLY A 140 7.40 -3.00 -8.35
C GLY A 140 7.32 -3.53 -9.79
N PRO A 141 7.07 -2.66 -10.78
CA PRO A 141 6.89 -3.06 -12.16
C PRO A 141 8.10 -3.84 -12.69
N GLY A 142 7.87 -4.82 -13.55
CA GLY A 142 8.94 -5.55 -14.22
C GLY A 142 9.74 -4.65 -15.17
N TRP A 143 10.82 -5.20 -15.73
CA TRP A 143 11.66 -4.46 -16.66
C TRP A 143 10.94 -4.06 -17.96
N ILE A 144 9.94 -4.84 -18.39
CA ILE A 144 9.15 -4.57 -19.61
C ILE A 144 8.25 -3.36 -19.36
N GLU A 145 7.56 -3.37 -18.23
CA GLU A 145 6.70 -2.29 -17.80
C GLU A 145 7.53 -1.02 -17.68
N HIS A 146 8.69 -1.09 -17.00
CA HIS A 146 9.67 -0.01 -16.93
C HIS A 146 10.04 0.56 -18.30
N LEU A 147 10.38 -0.30 -19.27
CA LEU A 147 10.76 0.14 -20.62
C LEU A 147 9.61 0.85 -21.35
N LEU A 148 8.38 0.36 -21.19
CA LEU A 148 7.22 0.83 -21.95
C LEU A 148 6.58 2.09 -21.35
N TYR A 149 6.56 2.21 -20.03
CA TYR A 149 5.77 3.23 -19.33
C TYR A 149 6.59 4.17 -18.44
N TYR A 150 7.91 3.95 -18.28
CA TYR A 150 8.73 4.66 -17.30
C TYR A 150 10.00 5.25 -17.92
N ASP A 151 10.30 6.52 -17.61
CA ASP A 151 11.55 7.18 -18.05
C ASP A 151 12.81 6.68 -17.34
N ASN A 152 12.66 6.34 -16.08
CA ASN A 152 13.72 5.93 -15.18
C ASN A 152 13.16 4.86 -14.26
N LYS A 153 13.98 3.86 -13.89
CA LYS A 153 13.58 2.85 -12.91
C LYS A 153 13.28 3.56 -11.57
N PRO A 154 12.05 3.54 -11.05
CA PRO A 154 11.76 4.08 -9.73
C PRO A 154 12.53 3.30 -8.66
N SER A 155 12.82 3.92 -7.52
CA SER A 155 13.38 3.21 -6.39
C SER A 155 12.35 2.20 -5.87
N SER A 156 12.66 0.90 -5.94
CA SER A 156 11.82 -0.16 -5.38
C SER A 156 12.09 -0.35 -3.88
N VAL A 157 11.15 -1.00 -3.18
CA VAL A 157 11.34 -1.38 -1.76
C VAL A 157 12.53 -2.33 -1.64
N VAL A 158 12.67 -3.27 -2.58
CA VAL A 158 13.84 -4.16 -2.69
C VAL A 158 15.13 -3.35 -2.82
N GLY A 159 15.19 -2.42 -3.77
CA GLY A 159 16.40 -1.61 -3.99
C GLY A 159 16.76 -0.76 -2.76
N ARG A 160 15.77 -0.19 -2.08
CA ARG A 160 16.01 0.58 -0.86
C ARG A 160 16.45 -0.31 0.31
N ALA A 161 15.86 -1.49 0.47
CA ALA A 161 16.27 -2.46 1.48
C ALA A 161 17.73 -2.91 1.28
N GLU A 162 18.11 -3.26 0.05
CA GLU A 162 19.50 -3.62 -0.26
C GLU A 162 20.48 -2.49 0.06
N TYR A 163 20.10 -1.25 -0.26
CA TYR A 163 20.93 -0.09 0.03
C TYR A 163 21.11 0.10 1.54
N LEU A 164 20.02 0.11 2.31
CA LEU A 164 20.08 0.23 3.77
C LEU A 164 20.91 -0.89 4.37
N TYR A 165 20.74 -2.13 3.91
CA TYR A 165 21.53 -3.27 4.36
C TYR A 165 23.03 -3.09 4.13
N LYS A 166 23.44 -2.54 2.97
CA LYS A 166 24.84 -2.24 2.67
C LYS A 166 25.38 -1.11 3.55
N GLN A 167 24.61 -0.03 3.72
CA GLN A 167 25.02 1.13 4.53
C GLN A 167 25.15 0.79 6.01
N LEU A 168 24.23 -0.02 6.56
CA LEU A 168 24.25 -0.39 7.98
C LEU A 168 25.46 -1.28 8.36
N LYS A 169 26.14 -1.88 7.38
CA LYS A 169 27.41 -2.59 7.59
C LYS A 169 28.62 -1.67 7.71
N LEU A 170 28.52 -0.44 7.22
CA LEU A 170 29.61 0.53 7.31
C LEU A 170 29.67 1.14 8.72
N PRO A 171 30.85 1.62 9.14
CA PRO A 171 30.98 2.50 10.30
C PRO A 171 30.04 3.70 10.19
N GLU A 172 29.48 4.17 11.30
CA GLU A 172 28.43 5.22 11.31
C GLU A 172 28.85 6.50 10.56
N ASN A 173 30.12 6.89 10.66
CA ASN A 173 30.69 8.06 10.00
C ASN A 173 30.90 7.92 8.48
N GLU A 174 30.79 6.70 7.93
CA GLU A 174 30.93 6.42 6.50
C GLU A 174 29.59 6.19 5.81
N ARG A 175 28.49 6.13 6.59
CA ARG A 175 27.15 5.87 6.06
C ARG A 175 26.63 7.09 5.31
N LEU A 176 26.11 6.84 4.11
CA LEU A 176 25.25 7.78 3.41
C LEU A 176 23.83 7.23 3.47
N MET A 177 22.98 7.78 4.35
CA MET A 177 21.62 7.25 4.50
C MET A 177 20.60 8.01 3.64
N ARG A 178 20.85 9.30 3.41
CA ARG A 178 19.97 10.24 2.72
C ARG A 178 20.76 11.26 1.94
N VAL A 179 20.14 11.78 0.90
CA VAL A 179 20.65 12.90 0.11
C VAL A 179 19.49 13.89 -0.02
N PRO A 180 19.33 14.83 0.95
CA PRO A 180 18.13 15.66 1.06
C PRO A 180 17.74 16.35 -0.25
N GLU A 181 18.71 16.88 -0.99
CA GLU A 181 18.47 17.54 -2.28
C GLU A 181 17.87 16.62 -3.36
N MET A 182 18.19 15.33 -3.31
CA MET A 182 17.63 14.32 -4.21
C MET A 182 16.29 13.81 -3.69
N ASP A 183 16.18 13.62 -2.38
CA ASP A 183 14.97 13.15 -1.71
C ASP A 183 13.82 14.16 -1.87
N GLU A 184 14.10 15.47 -1.79
CA GLU A 184 13.12 16.55 -2.05
C GLU A 184 12.65 16.61 -3.51
N LYS A 185 13.51 16.19 -4.45
CA LYS A 185 13.17 16.16 -5.89
C LYS A 185 12.36 14.92 -6.27
N GLN A 186 12.28 13.91 -5.41
CA GLN A 186 11.46 12.73 -5.66
C GLN A 186 9.99 13.13 -5.67
N ARG A 187 9.42 13.15 -6.88
CA ARG A 187 7.98 13.34 -7.06
C ARG A 187 7.26 12.02 -6.77
N ARG A 188 6.03 12.12 -6.28
CA ARG A 188 5.12 10.98 -6.32
C ARG A 188 4.94 10.55 -7.78
N TYR A 189 5.32 9.31 -8.05
CA TYR A 189 5.45 8.79 -9.40
C TYR A 189 4.06 8.46 -9.97
N LYS A 190 3.75 8.97 -11.17
CA LYS A 190 2.58 8.57 -11.96
C LYS A 190 3.09 7.98 -13.27
N PRO A 191 2.62 6.79 -13.71
CA PRO A 191 2.91 6.28 -15.05
C PRO A 191 2.51 7.30 -16.12
N ARG A 192 3.21 7.30 -17.24
CA ARG A 192 2.95 8.19 -18.38
C ARG A 192 1.70 7.84 -19.16
#